data_AF-A0A960ZU12-F1
#
_entry.id   AF-A0A960ZU12-F1
#
_cell.length_a   1.000
_cell.length_b   1.000
_cell.length_c   1.000
_cell.angle_alpha   90.00
_cell.angle_beta   90.00
_cell.angle_gamma   90.00
#
_symmetry.space_group_name_H-M   'P 1'
#
loop_
_entity.id
_entity.type
_entity.pdbx_description
1 polymer ?
#
loop_
_entity_poly.entity_id
_entity_poly.type
_entity_poly.pdbx_seq_one_letter_code
_entity_poly.pdbx_strand_id
1 'polypeptide(L)'
;MNRRHLLRGMGATLALPWMESLAQTTAKAPVRYGCLLFANGVNPHEWDASGEGDAMALSSSLKPLEGLKQHITVLKDLHVFNNTSGPHWPLFSNYLSGAKFKETLIPEGGESIDQRIARHTGR
;
A
#
# COMPACT_ATOMS: atom_id res chain seq x y z
N MET A 1 30.48 22.37 35.54
CA MET A 1 29.24 21.70 36.01
C MET A 1 29.40 21.37 37.49
N ASN A 2 28.63 21.97 38.40
CA ASN A 2 28.79 21.73 39.86
C ASN A 2 28.00 20.47 40.30
N ARG A 3 28.48 19.70 41.29
CA ARG A 3 27.82 18.47 41.78
C ARG A 3 26.35 18.69 42.16
N ARG A 4 26.05 19.87 42.69
CA ARG A 4 24.67 20.27 43.04
C ARG A 4 23.74 20.42 41.83
N HIS A 5 24.27 20.88 40.70
CA HIS A 5 23.51 20.97 39.46
C HIS A 5 23.34 19.60 38.80
N LEU A 6 24.36 18.73 38.90
CA LEU A 6 24.29 17.36 38.41
C LEU A 6 23.21 16.55 39.16
N LEU A 7 23.22 16.56 40.50
CA LEU A 7 22.27 15.81 41.32
C LEU A 7 20.82 16.32 41.19
N ARG A 8 20.62 17.63 40.98
CA ARG A 8 19.29 18.19 40.67
C ARG A 8 18.77 17.75 39.31
N GLY A 9 19.66 17.51 38.33
CA GLY A 9 19.28 17.03 37.00
C GLY A 9 18.93 15.53 36.94
N MET A 10 19.57 14.70 37.78
CA MET A 10 19.31 13.25 37.83
C MET A 10 17.89 12.89 38.29
N GLY A 11 17.20 13.76 39.05
CA GLY A 11 15.80 13.54 39.40
C GLY A 11 14.86 13.57 38.19
N ALA A 12 15.20 14.35 37.15
CA ALA A 12 14.40 14.44 35.94
C ALA A 12 14.48 13.16 35.08
N THR A 13 15.57 12.40 35.17
CA THR A 13 15.74 11.15 34.40
C THR A 13 14.96 9.97 34.98
N LEU A 14 14.52 10.05 36.25
CA LEU A 14 13.63 9.05 36.88
C LEU A 14 12.14 9.35 36.67
N ALA A 15 11.80 10.62 36.42
CA ALA A 15 10.42 11.07 36.21
C ALA A 15 10.00 10.96 34.74
N LEU A 16 10.95 10.99 33.80
CA LEU A 16 10.69 10.84 32.39
C LEU A 16 10.78 9.36 31.99
N PRO A 17 9.77 8.82 31.29
CA PRO A 17 9.95 7.54 30.62
C PRO A 17 11.13 7.64 29.66
N TRP A 18 11.82 6.51 29.47
CA TRP A 18 12.89 6.43 28.49
C TRP A 18 12.32 6.92 27.15
N MET A 19 13.02 7.83 26.49
CA MET A 19 12.53 8.48 25.27
C MET A 19 13.01 7.71 24.05
N GLU A 20 12.58 6.45 23.87
CA GLU A 20 12.98 5.63 22.71
C GLU A 20 12.67 6.32 21.39
N SER A 21 11.67 7.22 21.35
CA SER A 21 11.33 8.03 20.18
C SER A 21 12.43 9.03 19.78
N LEU A 22 13.28 9.47 20.71
CA LEU A 22 14.45 10.31 20.43
C LEU A 22 15.69 9.48 20.12
N ALA A 23 15.69 8.19 20.45
CA ALA A 23 16.74 7.30 20.01
C ALA A 23 16.62 7.17 18.50
N GLN A 24 17.61 7.69 17.77
CA GLN A 24 17.70 7.54 16.33
C GLN A 24 17.97 6.06 16.04
N THR A 25 16.91 5.27 15.91
CA THR A 25 17.04 3.88 15.52
C THR A 25 17.52 3.85 14.07
N THR A 26 18.62 3.15 13.80
CA THR A 26 19.08 2.85 12.44
C THR A 26 18.23 1.75 11.77
N ALA A 27 17.04 1.50 12.30
CA ALA A 27 16.16 0.45 11.82
C ALA A 27 15.75 0.77 10.38
N LYS A 28 15.97 -0.20 9.49
CA LYS A 28 15.50 -0.13 8.11
C LYS A 28 14.01 0.15 8.12
N ALA A 29 13.57 1.15 7.36
CA ALA A 29 12.15 1.47 7.25
C ALA A 29 11.36 0.21 6.84
N PRO A 30 10.19 -0.06 7.46
CA PRO A 30 9.40 -1.22 7.12
C PRO A 30 8.94 -1.12 5.66
N VAL A 31 9.00 -2.25 4.96
CA VAL A 31 8.40 -2.36 3.62
C VAL A 31 6.89 -2.26 3.78
N ARG A 32 6.26 -1.35 3.03
CA ARG A 32 4.81 -1.13 3.07
C ARG A 32 4.19 -1.61 1.77
N TYR A 33 3.01 -2.21 1.90
CA TYR A 33 2.16 -2.56 0.78
C TYR A 33 1.07 -1.52 0.62
N GLY A 34 0.77 -1.13 -0.62
CA GLY A 34 -0.31 -0.22 -0.95
C GLY A 34 -0.99 -0.65 -2.25
N CYS A 35 -2.31 -0.53 -2.29
CA CYS A 35 -3.12 -0.73 -3.48
C CYS A 35 -3.85 0.55 -3.83
N LEU A 36 -3.84 0.92 -5.10
CA LEU A 36 -4.53 2.11 -5.60
C LEU A 36 -5.58 1.65 -6.61
N LEU A 37 -6.84 1.89 -6.28
CA LEU A 37 -7.97 1.61 -7.18
C LEU A 37 -8.39 2.91 -7.87
N PHE A 38 -8.52 2.85 -9.19
CA PHE A 38 -9.09 3.94 -9.96
C PHE A 38 -10.59 3.70 -10.12
N ALA A 39 -11.37 4.54 -9.46
CA ALA A 39 -12.82 4.51 -9.51
C ALA A 39 -13.38 5.28 -10.72
N ASN A 40 -14.70 5.41 -10.75
CA ASN A 40 -15.41 6.20 -11.76
C ASN A 40 -14.83 7.62 -11.87
N GLY A 41 -14.58 8.06 -13.10
CA GLY A 41 -14.05 9.40 -13.41
C GLY A 41 -12.55 9.47 -13.69
N VAL A 42 -11.82 8.34 -13.61
CA VAL A 42 -10.45 8.30 -14.14
C VAL A 42 -10.47 8.41 -15.67
N ASN A 43 -9.45 9.05 -16.26
CA ASN A 43 -9.22 8.99 -17.69
C ASN A 43 -8.35 7.77 -18.02
N PRO A 44 -8.91 6.66 -18.53
CA PRO A 44 -8.15 5.43 -18.76
C PRO A 44 -7.08 5.59 -19.85
N HIS A 45 -7.27 6.52 -20.79
CA HIS A 45 -6.29 6.77 -21.86
C HIS A 45 -5.01 7.43 -21.37
N GLU A 46 -5.06 8.05 -20.20
CA GLU A 46 -3.91 8.74 -19.59
C GLU A 46 -3.31 7.94 -18.43
N TRP A 47 -3.76 6.69 -18.25
CA TRP A 47 -3.33 5.78 -17.18
C TRP A 47 -2.98 4.40 -17.73
N ASP A 48 -2.10 4.36 -18.72
CA ASP A 48 -1.59 3.13 -19.35
C ASP A 48 -0.07 3.20 -19.58
N ALA A 49 0.53 2.09 -20.01
CA ALA A 49 1.89 2.03 -20.53
C ALA A 49 1.91 1.27 -21.86
N SER A 50 2.81 1.64 -22.77
CA SER A 50 3.02 0.96 -24.04
C SER A 50 4.45 0.45 -24.15
N GLY A 51 4.69 -0.59 -24.95
CA GLY A 51 6.00 -1.25 -25.02
C GLY A 51 6.28 -2.13 -23.79
N GLU A 52 7.52 -2.63 -23.70
CA GLU A 52 7.94 -3.59 -22.68
C GLU A 52 9.38 -3.30 -22.22
N GLY A 53 9.70 -3.68 -20.97
CA GLY A 53 11.04 -3.52 -20.39
C GLY A 53 11.53 -2.08 -20.45
N ASP A 54 12.76 -1.89 -20.95
CA ASP A 54 13.37 -0.57 -21.07
C ASP A 54 12.69 0.32 -22.11
N ALA A 55 11.98 -0.27 -23.09
CA ALA A 55 11.21 0.44 -24.10
C ALA A 55 9.80 0.82 -23.62
N MET A 56 9.41 0.44 -22.39
CA MET A 56 8.14 0.83 -21.80
C MET A 56 8.03 2.36 -21.68
N ALA A 57 6.94 2.91 -22.21
CA ALA A 57 6.60 4.32 -22.17
C ALA A 57 5.31 4.53 -21.39
N LEU A 58 5.36 5.36 -20.34
CA LEU A 58 4.20 5.66 -19.50
C LEU A 58 3.35 6.78 -20.12
N SER A 59 2.05 6.77 -19.82
CA SER A 59 1.10 7.82 -20.24
C SER A 59 1.45 9.21 -19.68
N SER A 60 0.83 10.27 -20.20
CA SER A 60 1.24 11.64 -19.83
C SER A 60 1.05 11.95 -18.35
N SER A 61 -0.01 11.41 -17.72
CA SER A 61 -0.26 11.58 -16.28
C SER A 61 0.74 10.81 -15.41
N LEU A 62 1.43 9.81 -15.98
CA LEU A 62 2.40 8.95 -15.31
C LEU A 62 3.85 9.42 -15.52
N LYS A 63 4.09 10.47 -16.30
CA LYS A 63 5.42 11.06 -16.54
C LYS A 63 6.27 11.27 -15.27
N PRO A 64 5.72 11.72 -14.12
CA PRO A 64 6.51 11.85 -12.90
C PRO A 64 7.12 10.54 -12.40
N LEU A 65 6.61 9.39 -12.83
CA LEU A 65 7.07 8.05 -12.44
C LEU A 65 8.07 7.43 -13.43
N GLU A 66 8.44 8.11 -14.51
CA GLU A 66 9.37 7.58 -15.53
C GLU A 66 10.71 7.13 -14.93
N GLY A 67 11.25 7.86 -13.95
CA GLY A 67 12.47 7.48 -13.23
C GLY A 67 12.34 6.19 -12.40
N LEU A 68 11.13 5.68 -12.22
CA LEU A 68 10.82 4.45 -11.49
C LEU A 68 10.32 3.33 -12.42
N LYS A 69 10.35 3.50 -13.76
CA LYS A 69 9.76 2.53 -14.70
C LYS A 69 10.29 1.11 -14.54
N GLN A 70 11.57 0.94 -14.20
CA GLN A 70 12.21 -0.36 -13.93
C GLN A 70 11.64 -1.09 -12.70
N HIS A 71 10.90 -0.40 -11.86
CA HIS A 71 10.21 -0.92 -10.68
C HIS A 71 8.69 -1.04 -10.90
N ILE A 72 8.20 -0.78 -12.11
CA ILE A 72 6.79 -0.86 -12.46
C ILE A 72 6.57 -2.10 -13.32
N THR A 73 5.57 -2.89 -12.97
CA THR A 73 5.06 -3.98 -13.81
C THR A 73 3.64 -3.61 -14.22
N VAL A 74 3.39 -3.56 -15.52
CA VAL A 74 2.07 -3.29 -16.08
C VAL A 74 1.48 -4.59 -16.55
N LEU A 75 0.30 -4.92 -16.02
CA LEU A 75 -0.48 -6.09 -16.41
C LEU A 75 -1.74 -5.60 -17.11
N LYS A 76 -1.93 -6.04 -18.35
CA LYS A 76 -3.12 -5.73 -19.15
C LYS A 76 -4.02 -6.96 -19.23
N ASP A 77 -5.27 -6.72 -19.63
CA ASP A 77 -6.25 -7.78 -19.90
C ASP A 77 -6.54 -8.70 -18.69
N LEU A 78 -6.34 -8.19 -17.48
CA LEU A 78 -6.74 -8.86 -16.25
C LEU A 78 -8.26 -8.80 -16.12
N HIS A 79 -8.90 -9.95 -16.29
CA HIS A 79 -10.34 -10.10 -16.16
C HIS A 79 -10.68 -11.31 -15.32
N VAL A 80 -11.60 -11.15 -14.36
CA VAL A 80 -11.92 -12.21 -13.40
C VAL A 80 -13.18 -12.98 -13.82
N PHE A 81 -14.29 -12.29 -14.14
CA PHE A 81 -15.57 -12.97 -14.46
C PHE A 81 -16.37 -12.23 -15.55
N ASN A 82 -16.89 -12.99 -16.52
CA ASN A 82 -17.76 -12.48 -17.59
C ASN A 82 -19.18 -12.07 -17.15
N ASN A 83 -19.57 -12.35 -15.89
CA ASN A 83 -20.94 -12.15 -15.42
C ASN A 83 -21.00 -11.38 -14.09
N THR A 84 -20.22 -10.30 -14.01
CA THR A 84 -20.19 -9.42 -12.85
C THR A 84 -21.41 -8.50 -12.91
N SER A 85 -22.49 -8.85 -12.21
CA SER A 85 -23.74 -8.08 -12.18
C SER A 85 -23.75 -7.09 -11.01
N GLY A 86 -23.89 -5.81 -11.29
CA GLY A 86 -24.05 -4.74 -10.28
C GLY A 86 -22.91 -3.70 -10.30
N PRO A 87 -23.20 -2.42 -10.03
CA PRO A 87 -22.27 -1.31 -10.28
C PRO A 87 -21.19 -1.13 -9.21
N HIS A 88 -21.47 -1.46 -7.95
CA HIS A 88 -20.59 -1.09 -6.83
C HIS A 88 -20.06 -2.31 -6.08
N TRP A 89 -20.94 -3.23 -5.71
CA TRP A 89 -20.61 -4.39 -4.88
C TRP A 89 -19.56 -5.31 -5.48
N PRO A 90 -19.73 -5.88 -6.68
CA PRO A 90 -18.80 -6.88 -7.15
C PRO A 90 -17.51 -6.29 -7.75
N LEU A 91 -17.53 -5.02 -8.20
CA LEU A 91 -16.35 -4.36 -8.75
C LEU A 91 -15.36 -3.94 -7.65
N PHE A 92 -15.84 -3.37 -6.54
CA PHE A 92 -14.97 -2.94 -5.43
C PHE A 92 -14.62 -4.08 -4.46
N SER A 93 -15.57 -4.96 -4.12
CA SER A 93 -15.31 -6.03 -3.14
C SER A 93 -14.37 -7.12 -3.68
N ASN A 94 -14.33 -7.30 -5.00
CA ASN A 94 -13.46 -8.27 -5.66
C ASN A 94 -12.01 -7.76 -5.86
N TYR A 95 -11.80 -6.44 -5.80
CA TYR A 95 -10.54 -5.80 -6.16
C TYR A 95 -9.29 -6.43 -5.51
N LEU A 96 -9.38 -6.86 -4.25
CA LEU A 96 -8.27 -7.47 -3.52
C LEU A 96 -8.38 -9.00 -3.34
N SER A 97 -9.54 -9.60 -3.63
CA SER A 97 -9.83 -11.00 -3.28
C SER A 97 -9.95 -11.96 -4.47
N GLY A 98 -10.27 -11.48 -5.67
CA GLY A 98 -10.53 -12.37 -6.82
C GLY A 98 -11.78 -13.25 -6.65
N ALA A 99 -12.58 -13.05 -5.60
CA ALA A 99 -13.69 -13.92 -5.23
C ALA A 99 -15.00 -13.61 -5.99
N LYS A 100 -15.77 -14.66 -6.29
CA LYS A 100 -17.16 -14.50 -6.76
C LYS A 100 -18.04 -14.14 -5.58
N PHE A 101 -18.67 -12.96 -5.64
CA PHE A 101 -19.69 -12.58 -4.66
C PHE A 101 -21.06 -13.11 -5.09
N LYS A 102 -21.78 -13.72 -4.14
CA LYS A 102 -23.20 -14.02 -4.30
C LYS A 102 -24.00 -12.74 -4.16
N GLU A 103 -25.17 -12.68 -4.81
CA GLU A 103 -26.11 -11.56 -4.68
C GLU A 103 -26.87 -11.67 -3.34
N THR A 104 -26.16 -11.45 -2.24
CA THR A 104 -26.67 -11.52 -0.86
C THR A 104 -26.33 -10.24 -0.11
N LEU A 105 -27.11 -9.91 0.92
CA LEU A 105 -26.86 -8.74 1.78
C LEU A 105 -25.55 -8.85 2.57
N ILE A 106 -25.09 -10.08 2.82
CA ILE A 106 -23.82 -10.37 3.49
C ILE A 106 -22.82 -10.76 2.39
N PRO A 107 -21.73 -9.99 2.22
CA PRO A 107 -20.68 -10.33 1.27
C PRO A 107 -19.87 -11.54 1.78
N GLU A 108 -19.97 -12.66 1.07
CA GLU A 108 -19.09 -13.81 1.24
C GLU A 108 -17.90 -13.67 0.28
N GLY A 109 -16.79 -13.10 0.76
CA GLY A 109 -15.55 -12.94 0.00
C GLY A 109 -14.51 -14.04 0.27
N GLY A 110 -13.45 -14.03 -0.55
CA GLY A 110 -12.24 -14.84 -0.32
C GLY A 110 -11.19 -14.09 0.51
N GLU A 111 -10.09 -14.77 0.86
CA GLU A 111 -8.92 -14.12 1.45
C GLU A 111 -8.38 -13.06 0.51
N SER A 112 -8.17 -11.84 1.01
CA SER A 112 -7.61 -10.76 0.22
C SER A 112 -6.09 -10.82 0.15
N ILE A 113 -5.51 -10.20 -0.88
CA ILE A 113 -4.06 -10.17 -1.08
C ILE A 113 -3.32 -9.54 0.10
N ASP A 114 -3.86 -8.50 0.73
CA ASP A 114 -3.28 -7.86 1.91
C ASP A 114 -3.31 -8.78 3.13
N GLN A 115 -4.38 -9.56 3.32
CA GLN A 115 -4.45 -10.61 4.37
C GLN A 115 -3.38 -11.68 4.13
N ARG A 116 -3.23 -12.12 2.88
CA ARG A 116 -2.24 -13.13 2.49
C ARG A 116 -0.81 -12.61 2.68
N ILE A 117 -0.54 -11.36 2.31
CA ILE A 117 0.74 -10.68 2.54
C ILE A 117 1.00 -10.61 4.05
N ALA A 118 0.05 -10.13 4.85
CA ALA A 118 0.21 -10.02 6.30
C ALA A 118 0.52 -11.36 6.97
N ARG A 119 -0.11 -12.47 6.55
CA ARG A 119 0.24 -13.81 7.07
C ARG A 119 1.64 -14.27 6.69
N HIS A 120 2.11 -13.88 5.50
CA HIS A 120 3.42 -14.27 5.01
C HIS A 120 4.55 -13.40 5.59
N THR A 121 4.33 -12.11 5.77
CA THR A 121 5.35 -11.12 6.16
C THR A 121 5.24 -10.63 7.60
N GLY A 122 4.06 -10.76 8.23
CA GLY A 122 3.74 -10.23 9.57
C GLY A 122 4.31 -11.05 10.72
N ARG A 123 5.61 -11.39 10.64
CA ARG A 123 6.41 -11.82 11.78
C ARG A 123 7.08 -10.62 12.43
#